data_AF-A0A1G1ZNL3-F1
#
_entry.id   AF-A0A1G1ZNL3-F1
#
_cell.length_a   1.000
_cell.length_b   1.000
_cell.length_c   1.000
_cell.angle_alpha   90.00
_cell.angle_beta   90.00
_cell.angle_gamma   90.00
#
_symmetry.space_group_name_H-M   'P 1'
#
loop_
_entity.id
_entity.type
_entity.pdbx_description
1 polymer ?
#
loop_
_entity_poly.entity_id
_entity_poly.type
_entity_poly.pdbx_seq_one_letter_code
_entity_poly.pdbx_strand_id
1 'polypeptide(L)'
;MKNWKTKVAIGTVAVAALLPLLGLAQVTGVVTPPSPPVTSAQDIINVLNTLINWVFTLLLILATFFIFYAAYLYLTAAGDAEKVKTASNQIIYAAVAIAVALVAQGVRFVVEQLLG
;
A
#
# COMPACT_ATOMS: atom_id res chain seq x y z
N MET A 1 -40.12 48.73 26.23
CA MET A 1 -39.79 48.00 24.98
C MET A 1 -38.27 47.79 24.76
N LYS A 2 -37.44 47.68 25.82
CA LYS A 2 -35.97 47.61 25.69
C LYS A 2 -35.38 46.20 25.89
N ASN A 3 -36.17 45.28 26.45
CA ASN A 3 -35.71 43.99 26.96
C ASN A 3 -35.82 42.86 25.91
N TRP A 4 -36.61 43.08 24.85
CA TRP A 4 -36.86 42.11 23.79
C TRP A 4 -35.67 41.99 22.83
N LYS A 5 -35.07 43.14 22.46
CA LYS A 5 -33.97 43.18 21.49
C LYS A 5 -32.69 42.53 22.03
N THR A 6 -32.41 42.64 23.33
CA THR A 6 -31.26 42.00 23.98
C THR A 6 -31.39 40.48 24.07
N LYS A 7 -32.60 39.94 24.29
CA LYS A 7 -32.84 38.49 24.30
C LYS A 7 -32.76 37.86 22.91
N VAL A 8 -33.22 38.58 21.88
CA VAL A 8 -33.08 38.17 20.47
C VAL A 8 -31.62 38.21 20.02
N ALA A 9 -30.84 39.21 20.46
CA ALA A 9 -29.41 39.30 20.16
C ALA A 9 -28.57 38.18 20.81
N ILE A 10 -28.91 37.76 22.03
CA ILE A 10 -28.24 36.61 22.68
C ILE A 10 -28.62 35.30 21.98
N GLY A 11 -29.86 35.18 21.48
CA GLY A 11 -30.31 34.04 20.68
C GLY A 11 -29.59 33.92 19.33
N THR A 12 -29.33 35.04 18.64
CA THR A 12 -28.59 35.03 17.36
C THR A 12 -27.08 34.88 17.54
N VAL A 13 -26.49 35.41 18.62
CA VAL A 13 -25.07 35.19 18.97
C VAL A 13 -24.82 33.73 19.40
N ALA A 14 -25.77 33.09 20.10
CA ALA A 14 -25.69 31.66 20.41
C ALA A 14 -25.76 30.78 19.14
N VAL A 15 -26.58 31.16 18.15
CA VAL A 15 -26.61 30.47 16.85
C VAL A 15 -25.31 30.72 16.06
N ALA A 16 -24.74 31.93 16.11
CA ALA A 16 -23.50 32.26 15.43
C ALA A 16 -22.25 31.62 16.06
N ALA A 17 -22.23 31.43 17.39
CA ALA A 17 -21.16 30.73 18.10
C ALA A 17 -21.20 29.21 17.93
N LEU A 18 -22.32 28.66 17.43
CA LEU A 18 -22.46 27.26 17.04
C LEU A 18 -22.14 27.01 15.55
N LEU A 19 -21.99 28.06 14.72
CA LEU A 19 -21.57 27.93 13.31
C LEU A 19 -20.18 27.29 13.15
N PRO A 20 -19.17 27.54 14.00
CA PRO A 20 -17.88 26.83 13.93
C PRO A 20 -18.00 25.34 14.28
N LEU A 21 -19.00 24.95 15.09
CA LEU A 21 -19.29 23.55 15.39
C LEU A 21 -20.05 22.86 14.23
N LEU A 22 -20.80 23.61 13.43
CA LEU A 22 -21.36 23.11 12.17
C LEU A 22 -20.30 23.02 11.06
N GLY A 23 -19.25 23.86 11.11
CA GLY A 23 -18.07 23.74 10.26
C GLY A 23 -17.24 22.47 10.52
N LEU A 24 -17.32 21.90 11.72
CA LEU A 24 -16.77 20.57 12.03
C LEU A 24 -17.76 19.42 11.75
N ALA A 25 -19.04 19.72 11.50
CA ALA A 25 -20.06 18.72 11.17
C ALA A 25 -20.20 18.48 9.66
N GLN A 26 -19.66 19.36 8.81
CA GLN A 26 -19.47 19.07 7.39
C GLN A 26 -18.24 18.18 7.20
N VAL A 27 -18.37 16.92 7.62
CA VAL A 27 -17.69 15.83 6.89
C VAL A 27 -18.33 15.83 5.49
N THR A 28 -17.71 16.54 4.56
CA THR A 28 -17.86 16.32 3.12
C THR A 28 -17.20 15.01 2.72
N GLY A 29 -17.56 13.95 3.43
CA GLY A 29 -17.47 12.59 2.94
C GLY A 29 -18.85 12.28 2.42
N VAL A 30 -18.97 12.12 1.10
CA VAL A 30 -20.03 11.28 0.55
C VAL A 30 -19.92 9.94 1.30
N VAL A 31 -20.76 9.74 2.32
CA VAL A 31 -21.00 8.41 2.89
C VAL A 31 -21.95 7.73 1.93
N THR A 32 -21.41 7.37 0.76
CA THR A 32 -21.91 6.18 0.08
C THR A 32 -21.91 5.07 1.13
N PRO A 33 -22.99 4.28 1.27
CA PRO A 33 -22.91 3.07 2.08
C PRO A 33 -21.61 2.36 1.72
N PRO A 34 -20.88 1.76 2.68
CA PRO A 34 -19.71 0.97 2.32
C PRO A 34 -20.17 0.01 1.23
N SER A 35 -19.73 0.28 0.00
CA SER A 35 -19.91 -0.66 -1.08
C SER A 35 -19.41 -1.99 -0.51
N PRO A 36 -20.15 -3.09 -0.64
CA PRO A 36 -19.65 -4.40 -0.27
C PRO A 36 -18.16 -4.49 -0.66
N PRO A 37 -17.28 -5.03 0.20
CA PRO A 37 -15.84 -5.07 -0.05
C PRO A 37 -15.45 -5.61 -1.44
N VAL A 38 -16.40 -6.26 -2.13
CA VAL A 38 -16.36 -6.63 -3.53
C VAL A 38 -17.72 -6.29 -4.18
N THR A 39 -17.81 -5.19 -4.92
CA THR A 39 -19.03 -4.83 -5.70
C THR A 39 -18.86 -4.98 -7.19
N SER A 40 -17.61 -5.13 -7.65
CA SER A 40 -17.26 -5.25 -9.05
C SER A 40 -15.96 -6.04 -9.18
N ALA A 41 -15.67 -6.59 -10.36
CA ALA A 41 -14.37 -7.22 -10.65
C ALA A 41 -13.20 -6.27 -10.32
N GLN A 42 -13.42 -4.95 -10.45
CA GLN A 42 -12.44 -3.91 -10.18
C GLN A 42 -11.96 -3.89 -8.73
N ASP A 43 -12.82 -4.16 -7.77
CA ASP A 43 -12.43 -4.19 -6.35
C ASP A 43 -11.49 -5.37 -6.07
N ILE A 44 -11.75 -6.53 -6.69
CA ILE A 44 -10.87 -7.71 -6.61
C ILE A 44 -9.51 -7.40 -7.21
N ILE A 45 -9.48 -6.72 -8.37
CA ILE A 45 -8.25 -6.32 -9.06
C ILE A 45 -7.44 -5.35 -8.20
N ASN A 46 -8.10 -4.39 -7.55
CA ASN A 46 -7.44 -3.41 -6.68
C ASN A 46 -6.79 -4.08 -5.45
N VAL A 47 -7.51 -5.02 -4.81
CA VAL A 47 -6.97 -5.81 -3.71
C VAL A 47 -5.79 -6.67 -4.18
N LEU A 48 -5.93 -7.33 -5.33
CA LEU A 48 -4.87 -8.15 -5.92
C LEU A 48 -3.62 -7.33 -6.25
N ASN A 49 -3.79 -6.17 -6.88
CA ASN A 49 -2.69 -5.27 -7.22
C ASN A 49 -1.96 -4.76 -5.97
N THR A 50 -2.70 -4.44 -4.91
CA THR A 50 -2.14 -4.03 -3.62
C THR A 50 -1.30 -5.16 -3.01
N LEU A 51 -1.83 -6.39 -3.00
CA LEU A 51 -1.13 -7.56 -2.50
C LEU A 51 0.13 -7.88 -3.33
N ILE A 52 0.03 -7.88 -4.66
CA ILE A 52 1.16 -8.12 -5.56
C ILE A 52 2.25 -7.08 -5.31
N ASN A 53 1.91 -5.81 -5.20
CA ASN A 53 2.90 -4.75 -4.97
C ASN A 53 3.59 -4.88 -3.60
N TRP A 54 2.84 -5.26 -2.57
CA TRP A 54 3.41 -5.50 -1.24
C TRP A 54 4.37 -6.69 -1.23
N VAL A 55 3.96 -7.82 -1.82
CA VAL A 55 4.80 -9.02 -1.96
C VAL A 55 6.04 -8.73 -2.80
N PHE A 56 5.88 -8.02 -3.91
CA PHE A 56 7.00 -7.62 -4.78
C PHE A 56 8.02 -6.77 -4.03
N THR A 57 7.57 -5.77 -3.26
CA THR A 57 8.46 -4.92 -2.46
C THR A 57 9.21 -5.74 -1.41
N LEU A 58 8.52 -6.66 -0.72
CA LEU A 58 9.13 -7.54 0.28
C LEU A 58 10.17 -8.48 -0.35
N LEU A 59 9.83 -9.08 -1.50
CA LEU A 59 10.74 -9.95 -2.26
C LEU A 59 11.99 -9.20 -2.74
N LEU A 60 11.87 -7.96 -3.21
CA LEU A 60 13.04 -7.18 -3.63
C LEU A 60 13.99 -6.87 -2.48
N ILE A 61 13.45 -6.48 -1.32
CA ILE A 61 14.26 -6.25 -0.12
C ILE A 61 15.02 -7.53 0.25
N LEU A 62 14.29 -8.65 0.31
CA LEU A 62 14.87 -9.94 0.68
C LEU A 62 15.92 -10.42 -0.34
N ALA A 63 15.64 -10.26 -1.64
CA ALA A 63 16.57 -10.59 -2.71
C ALA A 63 17.88 -9.79 -2.59
N THR A 64 17.79 -8.48 -2.31
CA THR A 64 18.97 -7.64 -2.06
C THR A 64 19.82 -8.20 -0.92
N PHE A 65 19.21 -8.56 0.21
CA PHE A 65 19.93 -9.14 1.35
C PHE A 65 20.63 -10.45 0.99
N PHE A 66 19.94 -11.34 0.28
CA PHE A 66 20.52 -12.61 -0.15
C PHE A 66 21.68 -12.44 -1.12
N ILE A 67 21.62 -11.47 -2.03
CA ILE A 67 22.71 -11.17 -2.96
C ILE A 67 23.96 -10.73 -2.18
N PHE A 68 23.81 -9.84 -1.20
CA PHE A 68 24.95 -9.41 -0.37
C PHE A 68 25.52 -10.57 0.45
N TYR A 69 24.66 -11.41 1.04
CA TYR A 69 25.10 -12.59 1.78
C TYR A 69 25.85 -13.58 0.89
N ALA A 70 25.31 -13.87 -0.30
CA ALA A 70 25.95 -14.76 -1.27
C ALA A 70 27.30 -14.22 -1.74
N ALA A 71 27.39 -12.91 -1.99
CA ALA A 71 28.64 -12.26 -2.37
C ALA A 71 29.71 -12.36 -1.26
N TYR A 72 29.31 -12.15 0.00
CA TYR A 72 30.20 -12.33 1.15
C TYR A 72 30.69 -13.79 1.26
N LEU A 73 29.79 -14.75 1.10
CA LEU A 73 30.15 -16.17 1.13
C LEU A 73 31.10 -16.54 -0.02
N TYR A 74 30.89 -15.98 -1.21
CA TYR A 74 31.76 -16.18 -2.37
C TYR A 74 33.17 -15.61 -2.13
N LEU A 75 33.25 -14.42 -1.54
CA LEU A 75 34.54 -13.76 -1.26
C LEU A 75 35.32 -14.48 -0.15
N THR A 76 34.62 -14.99 0.86
CA THR A 76 35.23 -15.70 2.00
C THR A 76 35.43 -17.20 1.76
N ALA A 77 35.03 -17.72 0.59
CA ALA A 77 35.20 -19.12 0.25
C ALA A 77 36.66 -19.55 0.15
N ALA A 78 37.58 -18.62 -0.16
CA ALA A 78 39.04 -18.87 -0.20
C ALA A 78 39.46 -20.12 -1.03
N GLY A 79 38.68 -20.49 -2.05
CA GLY A 79 38.93 -21.67 -2.89
C GLY A 79 38.31 -22.98 -2.41
N ASP A 80 37.59 -22.98 -1.28
CA ASP A 80 36.79 -24.12 -0.81
C ASP A 80 35.62 -24.38 -1.77
N ALA A 81 35.66 -25.53 -2.46
CA ALA A 81 34.67 -25.91 -3.45
C ALA A 81 33.24 -26.02 -2.87
N GLU A 82 33.10 -26.40 -1.60
CA GLU A 82 31.79 -26.55 -0.96
C GLU A 82 31.16 -25.18 -0.66
N LYS A 83 31.98 -24.22 -0.22
CA LYS A 83 31.53 -22.84 -0.01
C LYS A 83 31.20 -22.13 -1.30
N VAL A 84 32.02 -22.32 -2.36
CA VAL A 84 31.73 -21.78 -3.69
C VAL A 84 30.42 -22.34 -4.22
N LYS A 85 30.21 -23.66 -4.11
CA LYS A 85 28.95 -24.31 -4.54
C LYS A 85 27.74 -23.76 -3.77
N THR A 86 27.88 -23.55 -2.47
CA THR A 86 26.80 -22.98 -1.64
C THR A 86 26.47 -21.55 -2.06
N ALA A 87 27.49 -20.70 -2.28
CA ALA A 87 27.31 -19.34 -2.72
C ALA A 87 26.69 -19.26 -4.14
N SER A 88 27.14 -20.10 -5.07
CA SER A 88 26.54 -20.21 -6.42
C SER A 88 25.06 -20.60 -6.35
N ASN A 89 24.70 -21.57 -5.52
CA ASN A 89 23.30 -21.96 -5.35
C ASN A 89 22.45 -20.82 -4.76
N GLN A 90 23.00 -20.05 -3.82
CA GLN A 90 22.30 -18.87 -3.28
C GLN A 90 22.08 -17.79 -4.34
N ILE A 91 23.06 -17.55 -5.22
CA ILE A 91 22.88 -16.63 -6.35
C ILE A 91 21.79 -17.14 -7.30
N ILE A 92 21.73 -18.45 -7.58
CA ILE A 92 20.67 -19.04 -8.41
C ILE A 92 19.30 -18.79 -7.77
N TYR A 93 19.15 -19.03 -6.46
CA TYR A 93 17.88 -18.77 -5.77
C TYR A 93 17.51 -17.28 -5.76
N ALA A 94 18.49 -16.38 -5.63
CA ALA A 94 18.24 -14.95 -5.76
C ALA A 94 17.77 -14.59 -7.18
N ALA A 95 18.37 -15.19 -8.23
CA ALA A 95 17.95 -14.99 -9.61
C ALA A 95 16.52 -15.51 -9.86
N VAL A 96 16.16 -16.66 -9.27
CA VAL A 96 14.80 -17.20 -9.32
C VAL A 96 13.80 -16.25 -8.65
N ALA A 97 14.14 -15.66 -7.49
CA ALA A 97 13.28 -14.68 -6.84
C ALA A 97 13.02 -13.44 -7.71
N ILE A 98 14.05 -12.94 -8.40
CA ILE A 98 13.91 -11.84 -9.36
C ILE A 98 13.02 -12.27 -10.53
N ALA A 99 13.22 -13.47 -11.08
CA ALA A 99 12.39 -13.98 -12.17
C ALA A 99 10.90 -14.06 -11.78
N VAL A 100 10.59 -14.58 -10.59
CA VAL A 100 9.22 -14.63 -10.06
C VAL A 100 8.64 -13.22 -9.90
N ALA A 101 9.44 -12.27 -9.40
CA ALA A 101 9.03 -10.88 -9.25
C ALA A 101 8.69 -10.22 -10.60
N LEU A 102 9.45 -10.52 -11.65
CA LEU A 102 9.16 -10.06 -13.02
C LEU A 102 7.87 -10.67 -13.57
N VAL A 103 7.63 -11.97 -13.34
CA VAL A 103 6.38 -12.63 -13.76
C VAL A 103 5.18 -12.01 -13.06
N ALA A 104 5.28 -11.73 -11.77
CA ALA A 104 4.21 -11.07 -11.01
C ALA A 104 3.84 -9.70 -11.61
N GLN A 105 4.83 -8.90 -12.02
CA GLN A 105 4.58 -7.63 -12.74
C GLN A 105 3.95 -7.86 -14.12
N GLY A 106 4.37 -8.90 -14.84
CA GLY A 106 3.76 -9.28 -16.12
C GLY A 106 2.27 -9.64 -16.00
N VAL A 107 1.89 -10.39 -14.95
CA VAL A 107 0.49 -10.71 -14.68
C VAL A 107 -0.31 -9.44 -14.40
N ARG A 108 0.21 -8.52 -13.57
CA ARG A 108 -0.43 -7.21 -13.34
C ARG A 108 -0.68 -6.46 -14.65
N PHE A 109 0.31 -6.40 -15.53
CA PHE A 109 0.19 -5.73 -16.83
C PHE A 109 -0.91 -6.35 -17.70
N VAL A 110 -0.95 -7.69 -17.81
CA VAL A 110 -1.97 -8.39 -18.60
C VAL A 110 -3.37 -8.17 -18.02
N VAL A 111 -3.52 -8.21 -16.71
CA VAL A 111 -4.81 -7.94 -16.03
C VAL A 111 -5.28 -6.52 -16.31
N GLU A 112 -4.39 -5.51 -16.21
CA GLU A 112 -4.73 -4.12 -16.53
C GLU A 112 -5.12 -3.93 -18.01
N GLN A 113 -4.48 -4.64 -18.93
CA GLN A 113 -4.78 -4.57 -20.37
C GLN A 113 -6.09 -5.26 -20.78
N LEU A 114 -6.55 -6.27 -20.02
CA LEU A 114 -7.79 -6.99 -20.33
C LEU A 114 -9.04 -6.33 -19.73
N LEU A 115 -8.85 -5.46 -18.73
CA LEU A 115 -9.93 -4.83 -17.97
C LEU A 115 -10.08 -3.33 -18.26
N GLY A 116 -9.11 -2.72 -18.95
CA GLY A 116 -9.26 -1.44 -19.63
C GLY A 116 -9.82 -1.60 -21.03
#